data_AF-A0A7W1Z8J1-F1
#
_entry.id   AF-A0A7W1Z8J1-F1
#
_cell.length_a   1.000
_cell.length_b   1.000
_cell.length_c   1.000
_cell.angle_alpha   90.00
_cell.angle_beta   90.00
_cell.angle_gamma   90.00
#
_symmetry.space_group_name_H-M   'P 1'
#
loop_
_entity.id
_entity.type
_entity.pdbx_description
1 polymer ?
#
loop_
_entity_poly.entity_id
_entity_poly.type
_entity_poly.pdbx_seq_one_letter_code
_entity_poly.pdbx_strand_id
1 'polypeptide(L)'
;MSEVDDVYGSPTAEELLQAVREWLERELVAEGTGRQRFDARVAANVLAIVERELAHGDRHRRRHAERLASLGITDDRTLAALIRSGDADHRLAEIAATVGETVADRLAVDDPGYPT
;
A
#
# COMPACT_ATOMS: atom_id res chain seq x y z
N MET A 1 0.13 -3.50 24.51
CA MET A 1 -0.93 -3.21 23.52
C MET A 1 -1.72 -4.49 23.41
N SER A 2 -2.96 -4.51 23.89
CA SER A 2 -3.80 -5.70 23.86
C SER A 2 -3.92 -6.17 22.41
N GLU A 3 -3.50 -7.40 22.18
CA GLU A 3 -3.90 -8.22 21.05
C GLU A 3 -5.41 -8.04 20.92
N VAL A 4 -5.85 -7.34 19.88
CA VAL A 4 -7.26 -7.33 19.53
C VAL A 4 -7.53 -8.77 19.18
N ASP A 5 -8.35 -9.43 19.99
CA ASP A 5 -8.77 -10.81 19.78
C ASP A 5 -9.49 -10.81 18.41
N ASP A 6 -8.73 -11.11 17.36
CA ASP A 6 -9.27 -11.27 16.03
C ASP A 6 -10.28 -12.41 16.11
N VAL A 7 -11.43 -12.28 15.46
CA VAL A 7 -12.49 -13.31 15.51
C VAL A 7 -11.94 -14.67 15.03
N TYR A 8 -10.86 -14.64 14.26
CA TYR A 8 -10.15 -15.80 13.73
C TYR A 8 -8.99 -16.28 14.60
N GLY A 9 -8.57 -15.51 15.61
CA GLY A 9 -7.48 -15.84 16.52
C GLY A 9 -6.10 -15.90 15.84
N SER A 10 -5.22 -16.74 16.38
CA SER A 10 -3.89 -17.00 15.83
C SER A 10 -3.87 -18.32 15.04
N PRO A 11 -3.13 -18.41 13.91
CA PRO A 11 -2.35 -17.35 13.29
C PRO A 11 -3.21 -16.29 12.58
N THR A 12 -2.75 -15.05 12.62
CA THR A 12 -3.38 -13.91 11.94
C THR A 12 -3.30 -14.05 10.42
N ALA A 13 -4.13 -13.29 9.69
CA ALA A 13 -4.05 -13.24 8.22
C ALA A 13 -2.65 -12.82 7.73
N GLU A 14 -1.97 -11.90 8.42
CA GLU A 14 -0.60 -11.48 8.10
C GLU A 14 0.38 -12.65 8.25
N GLU A 15 0.31 -13.39 9.36
CA GLU A 15 1.18 -14.56 9.62
C GLU A 15 0.93 -15.69 8.61
N LEU A 16 -0.32 -15.92 8.23
CA LEU A 16 -0.68 -16.91 7.22
C LEU A 16 -0.11 -16.55 5.84
N LEU A 17 -0.24 -15.29 5.41
CA LEU A 17 0.30 -14.83 4.14
C LEU A 17 1.83 -14.89 4.13
N GLN A 18 2.47 -14.48 5.23
CA GLN A 18 3.92 -14.58 5.39
C GLN A 18 4.38 -16.04 5.27
N ALA A 19 3.72 -16.98 5.94
CA ALA A 19 4.06 -18.40 5.85
C ALA A 19 3.98 -18.94 4.42
N VAL A 20 2.95 -18.54 3.66
CA VAL A 20 2.79 -18.90 2.24
C VAL A 20 3.89 -18.29 1.38
N ARG A 21 4.20 -17.01 1.59
CA ARG A 21 5.27 -16.32 0.86
C ARG A 21 6.63 -16.99 1.09
N GLU A 22 6.98 -17.27 2.34
CA GLU A 22 8.22 -17.95 2.69
C GLU A 22 8.30 -19.35 2.06
N TRP A 23 7.21 -20.10 2.03
CA TRP A 23 7.16 -21.40 1.36
C TRP A 23 7.39 -21.27 -0.15
N LEU A 24 6.75 -20.30 -0.82
CA LEU A 24 6.99 -20.04 -2.25
C LEU A 24 8.45 -19.70 -2.52
N GLU A 25 9.05 -18.86 -1.67
CA GLU A 25 10.45 -18.45 -1.79
C GLU A 25 11.41 -19.65 -1.60
N ARG A 26 11.19 -20.46 -0.56
CA ARG A 26 12.05 -21.62 -0.24
C ARG A 26 11.91 -22.76 -1.24
N GLU A 27 10.70 -23.15 -1.59
CA GLU A 27 10.49 -24.35 -2.40
C GLU A 27 10.48 -24.04 -3.90
N LEU A 28 9.73 -23.02 -4.31
CA LEU A 28 9.49 -22.78 -5.74
C LEU A 28 10.47 -21.80 -6.38
N VAL A 29 10.90 -20.78 -5.64
CA VAL A 29 11.88 -19.82 -6.17
C VAL A 29 13.29 -20.40 -6.11
N ALA A 30 13.69 -21.02 -5.01
CA ALA A 30 15.03 -21.57 -4.86
C ALA A 30 15.24 -22.82 -5.74
N GLU A 31 14.29 -23.77 -5.74
CA GLU A 31 14.45 -25.07 -6.41
C GLU A 31 13.80 -25.14 -7.80
N GLY A 32 12.77 -24.33 -8.06
CA GLY A 32 12.06 -24.34 -9.34
C GLY A 32 12.89 -23.83 -10.52
N THR A 33 12.44 -24.10 -11.75
CA THR A 33 13.13 -23.65 -12.98
C THR A 33 12.18 -22.99 -13.98
N GLY A 34 12.74 -22.17 -14.88
CA GLY A 34 12.00 -21.55 -15.98
C GLY A 34 10.76 -20.79 -15.52
N ARG A 35 9.61 -21.13 -16.11
CA ARG A 35 8.33 -20.46 -15.88
C ARG A 35 7.85 -20.58 -14.43
N GLN A 36 8.02 -21.74 -13.80
CA GLN A 36 7.57 -21.98 -12.44
C GLN A 36 8.27 -21.07 -11.42
N ARG A 37 9.59 -20.89 -11.57
CA ARG A 37 10.36 -19.95 -10.74
C ARG A 37 9.89 -18.51 -10.94
N PHE A 38 9.59 -18.14 -12.18
CA PHE A 38 9.08 -16.80 -12.50
C PHE A 38 7.72 -16.54 -11.84
N ASP A 39 6.76 -17.44 -12.04
CA ASP A 39 5.41 -17.29 -11.46
C ASP A 39 5.46 -17.28 -9.92
N ALA A 40 6.35 -18.08 -9.31
CA ALA A 40 6.56 -18.07 -7.86
C ALA A 40 7.10 -16.72 -7.34
N ARG A 41 8.02 -16.08 -8.08
CA ARG A 41 8.51 -14.73 -7.74
C ARG A 41 7.40 -13.69 -7.83
N VAL A 42 6.55 -13.78 -8.85
CA VAL A 42 5.41 -12.87 -9.00
C VAL A 42 4.45 -13.05 -7.82
N ALA A 43 4.10 -14.29 -7.49
CA ALA A 43 3.22 -14.58 -6.36
C ALA A 43 3.81 -14.10 -5.03
N ALA A 44 5.09 -14.37 -4.75
CA ALA A 44 5.78 -13.90 -3.54
C ALA A 44 5.78 -12.37 -3.44
N ASN A 45 6.01 -11.66 -4.56
CA ASN A 45 5.97 -10.20 -4.57
C ASN A 45 4.56 -9.65 -4.29
N VAL A 46 3.52 -10.24 -4.87
CA VAL A 46 2.13 -9.86 -4.61
C VAL A 46 1.78 -10.08 -3.14
N LEU A 47 2.16 -11.22 -2.55
CA LEU A 47 1.95 -11.48 -1.12
C LEU A 47 2.67 -10.45 -0.24
N ALA A 48 3.91 -10.07 -0.60
CA ALA A 48 4.65 -9.04 0.13
C ALA A 48 3.95 -7.67 0.07
N ILE A 49 3.32 -7.32 -1.05
CA ILE A 49 2.50 -6.10 -1.17
C ILE A 49 1.29 -6.18 -0.21
N VAL A 50 0.56 -7.30 -0.23
CA VAL A 50 -0.61 -7.49 0.64
C VAL A 50 -0.22 -7.44 2.13
N GLU A 51 0.90 -8.06 2.52
CA GLU A 51 1.44 -7.98 3.88
C GLU A 51 1.67 -6.52 4.31
N ARG A 52 2.25 -5.70 3.43
CA ARG A 52 2.46 -4.25 3.71
C ARG A 52 1.15 -3.47 3.74
N GLU A 53 0.17 -3.82 2.90
CA GLU A 53 -1.17 -3.22 2.95
C GLU A 53 -1.88 -3.51 4.26
N LEU A 54 -1.79 -4.74 4.78
CA LEU A 54 -2.37 -5.10 6.08
C LEU A 54 -1.66 -4.34 7.21
N ALA A 55 -0.33 -4.30 7.20
CA ALA A 55 0.46 -3.64 8.24
C ALA A 55 0.33 -2.10 8.26
N HIS A 56 0.05 -1.46 7.12
CA HIS A 56 0.11 0.00 6.98
C HIS A 56 -1.18 0.66 6.48
N GLY A 57 -2.08 -0.09 5.84
CA GLY A 57 -3.22 0.43 5.08
C GLY A 57 -4.15 1.30 5.93
N ASP A 58 -4.45 0.91 7.16
CA ASP A 58 -5.28 1.70 8.07
C ASP A 58 -4.65 3.03 8.47
N ARG A 59 -3.33 3.05 8.65
CA ARG A 59 -2.58 4.28 8.96
C ARG A 59 -2.52 5.18 7.72
N HIS A 60 -2.25 4.61 6.55
CA HIS A 60 -2.16 5.37 5.29
C HIS A 60 -3.52 5.96 4.90
N ARG A 61 -4.62 5.21 5.03
CA ARG A 61 -5.99 5.70 4.79
C ARG A 61 -6.35 6.87 5.71
N ARG A 62 -6.03 6.78 7.00
CA ARG A 62 -6.25 7.87 7.97
C ARG A 62 -5.47 9.13 7.59
N ARG A 63 -4.17 8.99 7.33
CA ARG A 63 -3.30 10.11 6.90
C ARG A 63 -3.79 10.76 5.61
N HIS A 64 -4.21 9.96 4.64
CA HIS A 64 -4.76 10.48 3.39
C HIS A 64 -6.05 11.29 3.62
N ALA A 65 -6.97 10.80 4.46
CA ALA A 65 -8.17 11.55 4.83
C ALA A 65 -7.84 12.86 5.57
N GLU A 66 -6.87 12.85 6.49
CA GLU A 66 -6.41 14.05 7.21
C GLU A 66 -5.79 15.08 6.25
N ARG A 67 -5.00 14.62 5.28
CA ARG A 67 -4.42 15.45 4.22
C ARG A 67 -5.49 16.12 3.37
N LEU A 68 -6.47 15.36 2.87
CA LEU A 68 -7.59 15.92 2.10
C LEU A 68 -8.39 16.94 2.92
N ALA A 69 -8.67 16.62 4.19
CA ALA A 69 -9.37 17.53 5.10
C ALA A 69 -8.63 18.84 5.32
N SER A 70 -7.29 18.82 5.41
CA SER A 70 -6.46 20.03 5.54
C SER A 70 -6.55 20.96 4.32
N LEU A 71 -6.81 20.39 3.14
CA LEU A 71 -7.07 21.15 1.91
C LEU A 71 -8.53 21.63 1.79
N GLY A 72 -9.42 21.23 2.71
CA GLY A 72 -10.85 21.47 2.63
C GLY A 72 -11.55 20.60 1.58
N ILE A 73 -10.96 19.46 1.23
CA ILE A 73 -11.45 18.54 0.20
C ILE A 73 -11.94 17.26 0.85
N THR A 74 -13.05 16.73 0.37
CA THR A 74 -13.72 15.55 0.95
C THR A 74 -13.18 14.23 0.43
N ASP A 75 -12.83 14.17 -0.85
CA ASP A 75 -12.36 12.95 -1.51
C ASP A 75 -11.52 13.25 -2.76
N ASP A 76 -10.84 12.21 -3.27
CA ASP A 76 -10.01 12.28 -4.48
C ASP A 76 -10.81 12.67 -5.72
N ARG A 77 -12.10 12.33 -5.79
CA ARG A 77 -12.96 12.71 -6.92
C ARG A 77 -13.10 14.22 -6.99
N THR A 78 -13.31 14.86 -5.85
CA THR A 78 -13.45 16.31 -5.70
C THR A 78 -12.10 16.98 -5.97
N LEU A 79 -11.01 16.45 -5.43
CA LEU A 79 -9.66 16.92 -5.74
C LEU A 79 -9.38 16.91 -7.25
N ALA A 80 -9.65 15.78 -7.91
CA ALA A 80 -9.43 15.64 -9.34
C ALA A 80 -10.33 16.56 -10.17
N ALA A 81 -11.55 16.85 -9.70
CA ALA A 81 -12.43 17.82 -10.36
C ALA A 81 -11.85 19.24 -10.27
N LEU A 82 -11.42 19.68 -9.07
CA LEU A 82 -10.82 21.00 -8.82
C LEU A 82 -9.56 21.23 -9.67
N ILE A 83 -8.69 20.23 -9.75
CA ILE A 83 -7.48 20.28 -10.59
C ILE A 83 -7.86 20.43 -12.07
N ARG A 84 -8.84 19.65 -12.55
CA ARG A 84 -9.26 19.71 -13.97
C ARG A 84 -9.95 21.02 -14.35
N SER A 85 -10.67 21.65 -13.43
CA SER A 85 -11.32 22.95 -13.66
C SER A 85 -10.35 24.13 -13.63
N GLY A 86 -9.16 23.98 -13.02
CA GLY A 86 -8.23 25.09 -12.78
C GLY A 86 -8.55 25.93 -11.54
N ASP A 87 -9.67 25.68 -10.86
CA ASP A 87 -10.08 26.38 -9.64
C ASP A 87 -9.05 26.28 -8.49
N ALA A 88 -8.19 25.26 -8.54
CA ALA A 88 -7.11 25.01 -7.59
C ALA A 88 -5.76 25.66 -7.95
N ASP A 89 -5.62 26.33 -9.11
CA ASP A 89 -4.32 26.78 -9.64
C ASP A 89 -3.57 27.72 -8.67
N HIS A 90 -4.31 28.55 -7.93
CA HIS A 90 -3.76 29.48 -6.94
C HIS A 90 -3.09 28.78 -5.73
N ARG A 91 -3.34 27.48 -5.52
CA ARG A 91 -2.76 26.65 -4.44
C ARG A 91 -2.12 25.36 -4.98
N LEU A 92 -1.75 25.33 -6.26
CA LEU A 92 -1.24 24.13 -6.92
C LEU A 92 -0.02 23.52 -6.22
N ALA A 93 0.90 24.36 -5.71
CA ALA A 93 2.09 23.88 -5.01
C ALA A 93 1.75 23.08 -3.72
N GLU A 94 0.76 23.55 -2.96
CA GLU A 94 0.30 22.90 -1.73
C GLU A 94 -0.40 21.57 -2.04
N ILE A 95 -1.24 21.57 -3.07
CA ILE A 95 -1.92 20.37 -3.56
C ILE A 95 -0.90 19.34 -4.07
N ALA A 96 0.08 19.77 -4.86
CA ALA A 96 1.12 18.90 -5.39
C ALA A 96 1.95 18.26 -4.27
N ALA A 97 2.30 19.01 -3.23
CA ALA A 97 2.99 18.47 -2.06
C ALA A 97 2.14 17.38 -1.36
N THR A 98 0.85 17.66 -1.14
CA THR A 98 -0.08 16.73 -0.48
C THR A 98 -0.30 15.44 -1.28
N VAL A 99 -0.45 15.56 -2.60
CA VAL A 99 -0.54 14.40 -3.52
C VAL A 99 0.77 13.63 -3.49
N GLY A 100 1.92 14.31 -3.51
CA GLY A 100 3.24 13.69 -3.41
C GLY A 100 3.40 12.83 -2.16
N GLU A 101 2.97 13.32 -1.00
CA GLU A 101 2.99 12.54 0.25
C GLU A 101 2.07 11.31 0.20
N THR A 102 0.91 11.43 -0.44
CA THR A 102 -0.01 10.28 -0.63
C THR A 102 0.61 9.24 -1.57
N VAL A 103 1.29 9.68 -2.62
CA VAL A 103 2.02 8.80 -3.54
C VAL A 103 3.18 8.11 -2.82
N ALA A 104 3.93 8.81 -1.96
CA ALA A 104 5.00 8.22 -1.17
C ALA A 104 4.47 7.10 -0.25
N ASP A 105 3.35 7.31 0.44
CA ASP A 105 2.71 6.27 1.26
C ASP A 105 2.28 5.05 0.43
N ARG A 106 1.84 5.27 -0.82
CA ARG A 106 1.50 4.18 -1.75
C ARG A 106 2.75 3.43 -2.23
N LEU A 107 3.81 4.15 -2.59
CA LEU A 107 5.07 3.55 -3.04
C LEU A 107 5.73 2.72 -1.93
N ALA A 108 5.63 3.14 -0.68
CA ALA A 108 6.12 2.35 0.46
C ALA A 108 5.46 0.95 0.55
N VAL A 109 4.27 0.78 -0.05
CA VAL A 109 3.54 -0.49 -0.13
C VAL A 109 3.82 -1.20 -1.47
N ASP A 110 3.66 -0.51 -2.60
CA ASP A 110 3.73 -1.12 -3.94
C ASP A 110 5.19 -1.44 -4.35
N ASP A 111 6.14 -0.56 -4.03
CA ASP A 111 7.55 -0.67 -4.41
C ASP A 111 8.47 0.01 -3.37
N PRO A 112 8.74 -0.64 -2.23
CA PRO A 112 9.52 -0.04 -1.14
C PRO A 112 10.99 0.23 -1.50
N GLY A 113 11.48 -0.28 -2.64
CA GLY A 113 12.82 0.02 -3.16
C GLY A 113 12.88 1.28 -4.02
N TYR A 114 11.74 1.89 -4.32
CA TYR A 114 11.67 3.10 -5.13
C TYR A 114 12.19 4.31 -4.33
N PRO A 115 13.10 5.13 -4.89
CA PRO A 115 13.57 6.32 -4.20
C PRO A 115 12.43 7.33 -4.06
N THR A 116 12.00 7.57 -2.81
CA THR A 116 11.09 8.66 -2.41
C THR A 116 11.84 9.95 -2.12
#